data_AF-A0A8H7CJ62-F1
#
_entry.id   AF-A0A8H7CJ62-F1
#
_cell.length_a   1.000
_cell.length_b   1.000
_cell.length_c   1.000
_cell.angle_alpha   90.00
_cell.angle_beta   90.00
_cell.angle_gamma   90.00
#
_symmetry.space_group_name_H-M   'P 1'
#
loop_
_entity.id
_entity.type
_entity.pdbx_description
1 polymer ?
#
loop_
_entity_poly.entity_id
_entity_poly.type
_entity_poly.pdbx_seq_one_letter_code
_entity_poly.pdbx_strand_id
1 'polypeptide(L)' 'MVLRPELQAKAQREIDLIVGDTRLPESRDRENLPFVDTILQETLRLTPDIVL' A
#
# COMPACT_ATOMS: atom_id res chain seq x y z
N MET A 1 7.11 -11.26 9.45
CA MET A 1 7.73 -11.80 8.22
C MET A 1 6.82 -11.50 7.04
N VAL A 2 7.36 -11.12 5.88
CA VAL A 2 6.55 -10.77 4.69
C VAL A 2 6.15 -12.05 3.96
N LEU A 3 4.84 -12.30 3.82
CA LEU A 3 4.30 -13.53 3.22
C LEU A 3 4.34 -13.53 1.68
N ARG A 4 4.47 -12.36 1.04
CA ARG A 4 4.42 -12.13 -0.42
C ARG A 4 5.38 -11.00 -0.84
N PRO A 5 6.70 -11.24 -0.86
CA PRO A 5 7.70 -10.21 -1.17
C PRO A 5 7.55 -9.59 -2.58
N GLU A 6 7.05 -10.36 -3.55
CA GLU A 6 6.77 -9.89 -4.91
C GLU A 6 5.66 -8.84 -4.96
N LEU A 7 4.62 -8.99 -4.13
CA LEU A 7 3.54 -8.01 -4.02
C LEU A 7 4.02 -6.77 -3.28
N GLN A 8 4.85 -6.94 -2.24
CA GLN A 8 5.47 -5.83 -1.54
C GLN A 8 6.36 -5.00 -2.49
N ALA A 9 7.19 -5.64 -3.31
CA ALA A 9 8.04 -4.94 -4.28
C ALA A 9 7.21 -4.19 -5.33
N LYS A 10 6.06 -4.73 -5.74
CA LYS A 10 5.13 -4.03 -6.66
C LYS A 10 4.47 -2.82 -5.99
N ALA A 11 4.05 -2.95 -4.73
CA ALA A 11 3.50 -1.83 -3.95
C ALA A 11 4.53 -0.71 -3.76
N GLN A 12 5.78 -1.07 -3.45
CA GLN A 12 6.86 -0.10 -3.33
C GLN A 12 7.09 0.67 -4.63
N ARG A 13 7.12 -0.02 -5.79
CA ARG A 13 7.27 0.65 -7.09
C ARG A 13 6.13 1.63 -7.38
N GLU A 14 4.89 1.29 -7.03
CA GLU A 14 3.76 2.22 -7.21
C GLU A 14 3.95 3.48 -6.34
N ILE A 15 4.37 3.30 -5.09
CA ILE A 15 4.69 4.41 -4.18
C ILE A 15 5.80 5.28 -4.76
N ASP A 16 6.92 4.67 -5.17
CA ASP A 16 8.09 5.40 -5.68
C ASP A 16 7.73 6.20 -6.94
N LEU A 17 6.87 5.66 -7.82
CA LEU A 17 6.42 6.33 -9.05
C LEU A 17 5.49 7.52 -8.80
N ILE A 18 4.60 7.43 -7.81
CA ILE A 18 3.54 8.42 -7.57
C ILE A 18 3.95 9.47 -6.54
N VAL A 19 4.62 9.04 -5.47
CA VAL A 19 5.04 9.91 -4.36
C VAL A 19 6.45 10.46 -4.60
N GLY A 20 7.32 9.66 -5.22
CA GLY A 20 8.75 9.98 -5.38
C GLY A 20 9.56 9.84 -4.09
N ASP A 21 10.85 10.16 -4.18
CA ASP A 21 11.81 9.90 -3.09
C ASP A 21 11.97 11.07 -2.10
N THR A 22 11.20 12.15 -2.26
CA THR A 22 11.38 13.39 -1.50
C THR A 22 10.56 13.45 -0.22
N ARG A 23 9.53 12.61 -0.09
CA ARG A 23 8.65 12.56 1.08
C ARG A 23 8.03 11.18 1.25
N LEU A 24 7.49 10.95 2.43
CA LEU A 24 6.68 9.76 2.70
C LEU A 24 5.27 9.90 2.09
N PRO A 25 4.58 8.77 1.84
CA PRO A 25 3.17 8.76 1.42
C PRO A 25 2.26 9.41 2.46
N GLU A 26 1.27 10.16 2.01
CA GLU A 26 0.24 10.79 2.83
C GLU A 26 -1.16 10.30 2.42
N SER A 27 -2.17 10.47 3.27
CA SER A 27 -3.53 10.01 3.00
C SER A 27 -4.13 10.56 1.69
N ARG A 28 -3.71 11.74 1.26
CA ARG A 28 -4.12 12.36 -0.01
C ARG A 28 -3.62 11.63 -1.26
N ASP A 29 -2.55 10.84 -1.13
CA ASP A 29 -1.97 10.10 -2.26
C ASP A 29 -2.75 8.81 -2.54
N ARG A 30 -3.59 8.37 -1.60
CA ARG A 30 -4.31 7.08 -1.65
C ARG A 30 -5.12 6.90 -2.92
N GLU A 31 -5.77 7.96 -3.40
CA GLU A 31 -6.55 7.93 -4.66
C GLU A 31 -5.69 7.61 -5.89
N ASN A 32 -4.38 7.89 -5.82
CA ASN A 32 -3.41 7.64 -6.88
C ASN A 32 -2.61 6.35 -6.66
N LEU A 33 -2.87 5.59 -5.59
CA LEU A 33 -2.16 4.36 -5.23
C LEU A 33 -3.12 3.15 -5.24
N PRO A 34 -3.72 2.79 -6.39
CA PRO A 34 -4.77 1.77 -6.46
C PRO A 34 -4.29 0.38 -6.06
N PHE A 35 -3.03 0.01 -6.32
CA PHE A 35 -2.51 -1.29 -5.93
C PHE A 35 -2.27 -1.37 -4.41
N VAL A 36 -1.71 -0.32 -3.81
CA VAL A 36 -1.58 -0.21 -2.35
C VAL A 36 -2.95 -0.23 -1.67
N ASP A 37 -3.93 0.51 -2.20
CA ASP A 37 -5.29 0.52 -1.64
C ASP A 37 -5.92 -0.88 -1.69
N THR A 38 -5.76 -1.60 -2.80
CA THR A 38 -6.26 -2.98 -2.93
C THR A 38 -5.63 -3.91 -1.88
N ILE A 39 -4.32 -3.81 -1.63
CA ILE A 39 -3.64 -4.60 -0.59
C ILE A 39 -4.19 -4.25 0.79
N LEU A 40 -4.42 -2.96 1.06
CA LEU A 40 -4.99 -2.51 2.33
C LEU A 40 -6.40 -3.09 2.54
N GLN A 41 -7.28 -3.00 1.53
CA GLN A 41 -8.62 -3.59 1.60
C GLN A 41 -8.59 -5.10 1.84
N GLU A 42 -7.72 -5.82 1.12
CA GLU A 42 -7.60 -7.27 1.29
C GLU A 42 -7.04 -7.65 2.66
N THR A 43 -6.11 -6.87 3.18
CA THR A 43 -5.58 -7.06 4.53
C THR A 43 -6.69 -6.88 5.56
N LEU A 44 -7.45 -5.78 5.49
CA LEU A 44 -8.58 -5.52 6.39
C LEU A 44 -9.68 -6.58 6.27
N ARG A 45 -9.95 -7.08 5.05
CA ARG A 45 -10.90 -8.18 4.81
C ARG A 45 -10.48 -9.47 5.53
N LEU A 46 -9.18 -9.77 5.54
CA LEU A 46 -8.62 -10.97 6.15
C LEU A 46 -8.45 -10.84 7.67
N THR A 47 -8.30 -9.62 8.18
CA THR A 47 -8.12 -9.33 9.61
C THR A 47 -9.14 -8.29 10.09
N PRO A 48 -10.38 -8.71 10.39
CA PRO A 48 -11.46 -7.80 10.75
C PRO A 48 -11.23 -7.01 12.06
N ASP A 49 -10.29 -7.44 12.91
CA ASP A 49 -9.99 -6.79 14.19
C ASP A 49 -9.06 -5.56 14.07
N ILE A 50 -8.45 -5.32 12.90
CA ILE A 50 -7.61 -4.15 12.67
C ILE A 50 -8.51 -3.00 12.22
N VAL A 51 -9.01 -2.23 13.18
CA VAL A 51 -9.69 -0.95 12.92
C VAL A 51 -8.60 0.14 12.89
N LEU A 52 -8.44 0.81 11.74
CA LEU A 52 -7.62 2.01 11.59
C LEU A 52 -8.28 3.23 12.25
#